data_AF-A0A0J7JXY1-F1
#
_entry.id   AF-A0A0J7JXY1-F1
#
_cell.length_a   1.000
_cell.length_b   1.000
_cell.length_c   1.000
_cell.angle_alpha   90.00
_cell.angle_beta   90.00
_cell.angle_gamma   90.00
#
_symmetry.space_group_name_H-M   'P 1'
#
loop_
_entity.id
_entity.type
_entity.pdbx_description
1 polymer ?
#
loop_
_entity_poly.entity_id
_entity_poly.type
_entity_poly.pdbx_seq_one_letter_code
_entity_poly.pdbx_strand_id
1 'polypeptide(L)'
;GEDAEAAKIREERLAEYAAKKSKKPALIAKSNIILDVKPWDDETDMKEMENAVRKVETDGLLWGASKLVPLAFGIHKLQISCVVEDDKVSVDWLVEQIQELEDYVQSVDIAAFNKV
;
A
#
# COMPACT_ATOMS: atom_id res chain seq x y z
N GLY A 1 -23.99 26.45 -1.55
CA GLY A 1 -23.65 25.93 -2.89
C GLY A 1 -23.88 24.45 -2.86
N GLU A 2 -25.06 24.01 -3.29
CA GLU A 2 -25.56 22.62 -3.24
C GLU A 2 -24.75 21.61 -4.10
N ASP A 3 -23.77 22.08 -4.87
CA ASP A 3 -22.99 21.24 -5.79
C ASP A 3 -21.96 20.32 -5.10
N ALA A 4 -21.39 20.77 -3.97
CA ALA A 4 -20.33 20.01 -3.28
C ALA A 4 -20.88 18.83 -2.45
N GLU A 5 -22.09 18.96 -1.91
CA GLU A 5 -22.74 17.90 -1.13
C GLU A 5 -23.32 16.81 -2.05
N ALA A 6 -23.84 17.21 -3.22
CA ALA A 6 -24.33 16.29 -4.23
C ALA A 6 -23.21 15.49 -4.93
N ALA A 7 -21.97 15.97 -4.91
CA ALA A 7 -20.81 15.24 -5.43
C ALA A 7 -20.41 14.08 -4.48
N LYS A 8 -20.31 14.35 -3.17
CA LYS A 8 -19.97 13.33 -2.16
C LYS A 8 -20.96 12.18 -2.08
N ILE A 9 -22.27 12.50 -2.12
CA ILE A 9 -23.33 11.49 -2.07
C ILE A 9 -23.30 10.58 -3.31
N ARG A 10 -22.85 11.09 -4.47
CA ARG A 10 -22.70 10.28 -5.69
C ARG A 10 -21.53 9.33 -5.60
N GLU A 11 -20.40 9.77 -5.06
CA GLU A 11 -19.22 8.92 -4.82
C GLU A 11 -19.51 7.81 -3.80
N GLU A 12 -20.14 8.13 -2.67
CA GLU A 12 -20.51 7.12 -1.66
C GLU A 12 -21.45 6.05 -2.23
N ARG A 13 -22.39 6.47 -3.08
CA ARG A 13 -23.31 5.54 -3.75
C ARG A 13 -22.56 4.65 -4.75
N LEU A 14 -21.65 5.20 -5.54
CA LEU A 14 -20.83 4.42 -6.48
C LEU A 14 -19.98 3.37 -5.76
N ALA A 15 -19.40 3.71 -4.62
CA ALA A 15 -18.65 2.77 -3.76
C ALA A 15 -19.55 1.64 -3.22
N GLU A 16 -20.76 1.95 -2.76
CA GLU A 16 -21.74 0.94 -2.33
C GLU A 16 -22.17 -0.02 -3.45
N TYR A 17 -22.31 0.48 -4.69
CA TYR A 17 -22.68 -0.35 -5.84
C TYR A 17 -21.53 -1.25 -6.29
N ALA A 18 -20.27 -0.79 -6.20
CA ALA A 18 -19.08 -1.62 -6.42
C ALA A 18 -18.97 -2.74 -5.37
N ALA A 19 -19.17 -2.41 -4.09
CA ALA A 19 -19.16 -3.37 -3.00
C ALA A 19 -20.23 -4.47 -3.15
N LYS A 20 -21.40 -4.14 -3.72
CA LYS A 20 -22.48 -5.11 -3.97
C LYS A 20 -22.21 -6.04 -5.16
N LYS A 21 -21.46 -5.61 -6.19
CA LYS A 21 -21.01 -6.49 -7.29
C LYS A 21 -19.94 -7.50 -6.85
N SER A 22 -19.16 -7.16 -5.83
CA SER A 22 -18.09 -7.99 -5.27
C SER A 22 -18.59 -9.23 -4.47
N LYS A 23 -19.91 -9.34 -4.21
CA LYS A 23 -20.51 -10.46 -3.43
C LYS A 23 -20.71 -11.78 -4.19
N LYS A 24 -20.39 -11.86 -5.48
CA LYS A 24 -20.29 -13.17 -6.16
C LYS A 24 -18.94 -13.78 -5.77
N PRO A 25 -18.84 -15.09 -5.47
CA PRO A 25 -17.55 -15.75 -5.26
C PRO A 25 -16.82 -15.79 -6.61
N ALA A 26 -16.20 -14.67 -6.97
CA ALA A 26 -15.19 -14.63 -8.00
C ALA A 26 -13.95 -15.30 -7.43
N LEU A 27 -13.24 -16.03 -8.28
CA LEU A 27 -11.83 -16.35 -8.03
C LEU A 27 -11.11 -15.00 -7.99
N ILE A 28 -10.97 -14.42 -6.80
CA ILE A 28 -10.24 -13.17 -6.60
C ILE A 28 -8.77 -13.54 -6.72
N ALA A 29 -8.18 -13.22 -7.88
CA ALA A 29 -6.75 -13.32 -8.07
C ALA A 29 -6.07 -12.38 -7.07
N LYS A 30 -5.13 -12.92 -6.30
CA LYS A 30 -4.36 -12.16 -5.34
C LYS A 30 -2.89 -12.27 -5.68
N SER A 31 -2.15 -11.24 -5.31
CA SER A 31 -0.70 -11.27 -5.34
C SER A 31 -0.14 -10.93 -3.98
N ASN A 32 0.83 -11.72 -3.53
CA ASN A 32 1.67 -11.43 -2.38
C ASN A 32 2.93 -10.72 -2.88
N ILE A 33 3.17 -9.53 -2.35
CA ILE A 33 4.25 -8.65 -2.77
C ILE A 33 5.11 -8.37 -1.55
N ILE A 34 6.43 -8.41 -1.73
CA ILE A 34 7.38 -7.97 -0.72
C ILE A 34 8.02 -6.68 -1.24
N LEU A 35 7.84 -5.61 -0.49
CA LEU A 35 8.36 -4.28 -0.79
C LEU A 35 9.56 -3.99 0.10
N ASP A 36 10.63 -3.51 -0.50
CA ASP A 36 11.79 -2.95 0.18
C ASP A 36 11.69 -1.42 0.13
N VAL A 37 11.39 -0.80 1.27
CA VAL A 37 11.30 0.65 1.44
C VAL A 37 12.62 1.15 2.02
N LYS A 38 13.34 1.98 1.26
CA LYS A 38 14.64 2.53 1.66
C LYS A 38 14.47 3.91 2.28
N PRO A 39 15.02 4.16 3.48
CA PRO A 39 15.04 5.48 4.06
C PRO A 39 16.09 6.37 3.39
N TRP A 40 16.13 7.64 3.78
CA TRP A 40 17.16 8.58 3.35
C TRP A 40 18.52 8.29 4.00
N ASP A 41 18.53 7.98 5.30
CA ASP A 41 19.75 7.83 6.10
C ASP A 41 19.49 6.98 7.38
N ASP A 42 20.51 6.75 8.23
CA ASP A 42 20.41 6.00 9.49
C ASP A 42 19.69 6.75 10.62
N GLU A 43 19.50 8.06 10.48
CA GLU A 43 18.71 8.87 11.43
C GLU A 43 17.18 8.75 11.25
N THR A 44 16.69 8.16 10.14
CA THR A 44 15.24 8.02 9.88
C THR A 44 14.57 7.09 10.89
N ASP A 45 13.49 7.54 11.53
CA ASP A 45 12.70 6.68 12.44
C ASP A 45 11.96 5.59 11.65
N MET A 46 12.53 4.39 11.68
CA MET A 46 12.03 3.24 10.95
C MET A 46 10.64 2.77 11.42
N LYS A 47 10.29 3.04 12.68
CA LYS A 47 8.99 2.66 13.23
C LYS A 47 7.90 3.62 12.76
N GLU A 48 8.20 4.91 12.72
CA GLU A 48 7.30 5.91 12.13
C GLU A 48 7.16 5.72 10.63
N MET A 49 8.25 5.36 9.92
CA MET A 49 8.17 4.98 8.51
C MET A 49 7.25 3.77 8.30
N GLU A 50 7.39 2.71 9.10
CA GLU A 50 6.49 1.55 9.02
C GLU A 50 5.04 1.95 9.31
N ASN A 51 4.80 2.77 10.34
CA ASN A 51 3.47 3.28 10.66
C ASN A 51 2.88 4.08 9.49
N ALA A 52 3.68 4.92 8.83
CA ALA A 52 3.26 5.70 7.67
C ALA A 52 2.92 4.81 6.48
N VAL A 53 3.74 3.80 6.17
CA VAL A 53 3.45 2.81 5.10
C VAL A 53 2.16 2.05 5.39
N ARG A 54 1.96 1.60 6.63
CA ARG A 54 0.76 0.85 7.03
C ARG A 54 -0.53 1.68 7.00
N LYS A 55 -0.44 3.01 7.06
CA LYS A 55 -1.58 3.93 6.90
C LYS A 55 -2.07 4.04 5.46
N VAL A 56 -1.28 3.57 4.48
CA VAL A 56 -1.76 3.41 3.11
C VAL A 56 -2.75 2.25 3.10
N GLU A 57 -4.04 2.57 3.00
CA GLU A 57 -5.14 1.61 3.10
C GLU A 57 -6.10 1.80 1.93
N THR A 58 -6.49 0.70 1.29
CA THR A 58 -7.50 0.69 0.22
C THR A 58 -8.21 -0.67 0.18
N ASP A 59 -9.38 -0.73 -0.47
CA ASP A 59 -10.12 -1.98 -0.62
C ASP A 59 -9.29 -3.01 -1.42
N GLY A 60 -9.04 -4.16 -0.80
CA GLY A 60 -8.24 -5.23 -1.38
C GLY A 60 -6.74 -5.16 -1.13
N LEU A 61 -6.26 -4.23 -0.31
CA LEU A 61 -4.89 -4.23 0.23
C LEU A 61 -4.87 -4.78 1.65
N LEU A 62 -3.98 -5.72 1.92
CA LEU A 62 -3.75 -6.28 3.25
C LEU A 62 -2.25 -6.26 3.57
N TRP A 63 -1.87 -5.51 4.61
CA TRP A 63 -0.50 -5.51 5.11
C TRP A 63 -0.16 -6.78 5.88
N GLY A 64 1.02 -7.32 5.63
CA GLY A 64 1.57 -8.51 6.26
C GLY A 64 2.67 -8.20 7.27
N ALA A 65 3.59 -9.14 7.38
CA ALA A 65 4.75 -9.04 8.26
C ALA A 65 5.79 -8.06 7.69
N SER A 66 6.44 -7.34 8.59
CA SER A 66 7.54 -6.43 8.32
C SER A 66 8.79 -6.85 9.08
N LYS A 67 9.96 -6.48 8.57
CA LYS A 67 11.24 -6.59 9.27
C LYS A 67 12.21 -5.52 8.76
N LEU A 68 13.16 -5.15 9.60
CA LEU A 68 14.28 -4.32 9.20
C LEU A 68 15.41 -5.20 8.67
N VAL A 69 15.91 -4.86 7.47
CA VAL A 69 17.01 -5.58 6.82
C VAL A 69 18.19 -4.64 6.67
N PRO A 70 19.40 -4.99 7.14
CA PRO A 70 20.59 -4.16 6.93
C PRO A 70 20.87 -3.95 5.45
N LEU A 71 21.19 -2.71 5.06
CA LEU A 71 21.66 -2.38 3.71
C LEU A 71 23.19 -2.21 3.70
N ALA A 72 23.66 -1.07 4.22
CA ALA A 72 25.07 -0.72 4.33
C ALA A 72 25.23 0.47 5.30
N PHE A 73 26.43 0.66 5.84
CA PHE A 73 26.78 1.85 6.63
C PHE A 73 25.84 2.17 7.81
N GLY A 74 25.21 1.17 8.42
CA GLY A 74 24.27 1.35 9.53
C GLY A 74 22.81 1.59 9.10
N ILE A 75 22.57 1.84 7.81
CA ILE A 75 21.23 2.04 7.25
C ILE A 75 20.51 0.70 7.14
N HIS A 76 19.24 0.70 7.58
CA HIS A 76 18.34 -0.44 7.44
C HIS A 76 17.21 -0.08 6.47
N LYS A 77 16.82 -1.02 5.61
CA LYS A 77 15.57 -0.91 4.84
C LYS A 77 14.42 -1.58 5.59
N LEU A 78 13.22 -1.07 5.41
CA LEU A 78 12.00 -1.75 5.82
C LEU A 78 11.59 -2.74 4.72
N GLN A 79 11.61 -4.03 5.04
CA GLN A 79 11.04 -5.06 4.19
C GLN A 79 9.65 -5.42 4.70
N ILE A 80 8.61 -5.15 3.93
CA ILE A 80 7.21 -5.37 4.33
C ILE A 80 6.47 -6.18 3.26
N SER A 81 5.70 -7.18 3.68
CA SER A 81 4.82 -7.92 2.78
C SER A 81 3.42 -7.32 2.74
N CYS A 82 2.76 -7.43 1.60
CA CYS A 82 1.34 -7.16 1.45
C CYS A 82 0.69 -8.19 0.53
N VAL A 83 -0.63 -8.33 0.66
CA VAL A 83 -1.47 -9.09 -0.26
C VAL A 83 -2.43 -8.12 -0.90
N VAL A 84 -2.46 -8.12 -2.22
CA VAL A 84 -3.34 -7.26 -3.03
C VAL A 84 -4.33 -8.11 -3.81
N GLU A 85 -5.56 -7.62 -3.95
CA GLU A 85 -6.52 -8.10 -4.95
C GLU A 85 -6.17 -7.49 -6.31
N ASP A 86 -5.75 -8.30 -7.28
CA ASP A 86 -5.18 -7.83 -8.56
C ASP A 86 -6.16 -6.97 -9.37
N ASP A 87 -7.48 -7.23 -9.23
CA ASP A 87 -8.55 -6.51 -9.91
C ASP A 87 -8.85 -5.13 -9.30
N LYS A 88 -8.31 -4.84 -8.10
CA LYS A 88 -8.64 -3.64 -7.33
C LYS A 88 -7.44 -2.74 -7.05
N VAL A 89 -6.29 -3.33 -6.78
CA VAL A 89 -5.11 -2.60 -6.33
C VAL A 89 -3.99 -2.75 -7.35
N SER A 90 -3.61 -1.62 -7.95
CA SER A 90 -2.41 -1.56 -8.78
C SER A 90 -1.17 -1.52 -7.89
N VAL A 91 -0.18 -2.36 -8.22
CA VAL A 91 1.12 -2.34 -7.53
C VAL A 91 1.86 -1.02 -7.78
N ASP A 92 1.71 -0.46 -8.97
CA ASP A 92 2.31 0.82 -9.35
C ASP A 92 1.77 1.94 -8.45
N TRP A 93 0.44 2.01 -8.32
CA TRP A 93 -0.22 2.94 -7.39
C TRP A 93 0.27 2.74 -5.95
N LEU A 94 0.37 1.49 -5.48
CA LEU A 94 0.84 1.22 -4.12
C LEU A 94 2.27 1.72 -3.90
N VAL A 95 3.15 1.52 -4.89
CA VAL A 95 4.53 2.01 -4.84
C VAL A 95 4.55 3.53 -4.83
N GLU A 96 3.78 4.18 -5.70
CA GLU A 96 3.67 5.65 -5.75
C GLU A 96 3.20 6.23 -4.42
N GLN A 97 2.13 5.69 -3.82
CA GLN A 97 1.62 6.15 -2.52
C GLN A 97 2.66 6.06 -1.39
N ILE A 98 3.52 5.05 -1.44
CA ILE A 98 4.60 4.91 -0.45
C ILE A 98 5.74 5.89 -0.75
N GLN A 99 6.04 6.15 -2.03
CA GLN A 99 7.06 7.11 -2.42
C GLN A 99 6.66 8.57 -2.11
N GLU A 100 5.36 8.86 -2.01
CA GLU A 100 4.86 10.16 -1.54
C GLU A 100 5.17 10.44 -0.05
N LEU A 101 5.64 9.44 0.71
CA LEU A 101 6.09 9.62 2.10
C LEU A 101 7.52 10.19 2.15
N GLU A 102 7.73 11.35 1.50
CA GLU A 102 9.04 11.96 1.22
C GLU A 102 9.88 12.23 2.48
N ASP A 103 9.23 12.46 3.63
CA ASP A 103 9.91 12.65 4.92
C ASP A 103 10.68 11.40 5.39
N TYR A 104 10.27 10.21 4.96
CA TYR A 104 10.82 8.94 5.41
C TYR A 104 11.45 8.13 4.28
N VAL A 105 10.84 8.15 3.09
CA VAL A 105 11.12 7.21 2.00
C VAL A 105 11.94 7.89 0.91
N GLN A 106 13.12 7.32 0.62
CA GLN A 106 13.94 7.70 -0.53
C GLN A 106 13.51 6.95 -1.79
N SER A 107 13.23 5.65 -1.66
CA SER A 107 12.86 4.78 -2.78
C SER A 107 12.15 3.52 -2.30
N VAL A 108 11.41 2.89 -3.22
CA VAL A 108 10.70 1.63 -2.98
C VAL A 108 11.07 0.67 -4.11
N ASP A 109 11.40 -0.56 -3.75
CA ASP A 109 11.70 -1.63 -4.70
C ASP A 109 10.83 -2.86 -4.44
N ILE A 110 10.48 -3.60 -5.49
CA ILE A 110 9.78 -4.87 -5.37
C ILE A 110 10.83 -5.96 -5.15
N ALA A 111 10.91 -6.48 -3.92
CA ALA A 111 11.84 -7.54 -3.56
C ALA A 111 11.34 -8.91 -4.04
N ALA A 112 10.02 -9.14 -4.01
CA ALA A 112 9.40 -10.36 -4.52
C ALA A 112 7.95 -10.11 -4.94
N PHE A 113 7.47 -10.89 -5.90
CA PHE A 113 6.11 -10.89 -6.37
C PHE A 113 5.65 -12.33 -6.61
N ASN A 114 4.63 -12.78 -5.89
CA ASN A 114 4.10 -14.15 -5.98
C ASN A 114 2.58 -14.11 -6.16
N LYS A 115 2.05 -14.81 -7.15
CA LYS A 115 0.61 -14.99 -7.33
C LYS A 115 0.09 -16.02 -6.31
N VAL A 116 -1.08 -15.75 -5.72
CA VAL A 116 -1.74 -16.57 -4.68
C VAL A 116 -3.20 -16.89 -5.02
#